data_AF-A0A0M2GYL4-F1
#
_entry.id   AF-A0A0M2GYL4-F1
#
_cell.length_a   1.000
_cell.length_b   1.000
_cell.length_c   1.000
_cell.angle_alpha   90.00
_cell.angle_beta   90.00
_cell.angle_gamma   90.00
#
_symmetry.space_group_name_H-M   'P 1'
#
loop_
_entity.id
_entity.type
_entity.pdbx_description
1 polymer ?
#
loop_
_entity_poly.entity_id
_entity_poly.type
_entity_poly.pdbx_seq_one_letter_code
_entity_poly.pdbx_strand_id
1 'polypeptide(L)'
;MASAIGRPRASSRETLAEAATELFLEQGFEATSIVDITTRAGVSRSSFFNYFGSKSDILWAGLDEQIGVLQERLAADEDTDAARAVLAAVRAIGDGFIPDSLALGIVSATAMGIVDELEREAALRRARIARVVAERLARGGADRLHADVAGAAWGGAVLAAIDAWAHDGAGRTSLARFLALAADAAAPVSSPVPVGEVAQLRVVVQAAAFEQTLAFYRDVVGMPQAEAYEADGGARVAILAAGRATLEIANPAQVDFIDRVETDGDAPSDRIRIALEVADTDAAVARLDAGGAEVEASARVTPWNSRNARLRGPGGLQLTLFQELGPA
;
A
#
# COMPACT_ATOMS: atom_id res chain seq x y z
N MET A 1 2.76 -50.12 27.15
CA MET A 1 2.01 -48.86 27.32
C MET A 1 2.44 -47.94 26.19
N ALA A 2 1.59 -47.77 25.18
CA ALA A 2 1.88 -46.93 24.03
C ALA A 2 1.72 -45.45 24.42
N SER A 3 2.77 -44.67 24.15
CA SER A 3 2.83 -43.23 24.39
C SER A 3 1.89 -42.51 23.43
N ALA A 4 0.96 -41.73 23.97
CA ALA A 4 0.08 -40.86 23.20
C ALA A 4 0.91 -39.71 22.60
N ILE A 5 1.29 -39.87 21.34
CA ILE A 5 1.82 -38.77 20.51
C ILE A 5 0.65 -37.82 20.29
N GLY A 6 0.63 -36.71 21.03
CA GLY A 6 -0.35 -35.65 20.85
C GLY A 6 -0.29 -35.14 19.41
N ARG A 7 -1.43 -35.16 18.72
CA ARG A 7 -1.57 -34.60 17.37
C ARG A 7 -1.10 -33.14 17.37
N PRO A 8 -0.31 -32.68 16.38
CA PRO A 8 0.20 -31.31 16.37
C PRO A 8 -0.95 -30.30 16.51
N ARG A 9 -0.78 -29.32 17.41
CA ARG A 9 -1.82 -28.35 17.78
C ARG A 9 -2.32 -27.49 16.61
N ALA A 10 -1.45 -27.21 15.64
CA ALA A 10 -1.78 -26.43 14.44
C ALA A 10 -2.82 -27.16 13.56
N SER A 11 -2.58 -28.46 13.29
CA SER A 11 -3.49 -29.30 12.50
C SER A 11 -4.92 -29.32 13.05
N SER A 12 -5.11 -29.28 14.37
CA SER A 12 -6.47 -29.31 14.95
C SER A 12 -7.23 -27.98 14.82
N ARG A 13 -6.52 -26.83 14.79
CA ARG A 13 -7.14 -25.51 14.59
C ARG A 13 -7.53 -25.31 13.13
N GLU A 14 -6.63 -25.66 12.20
CA GLU A 14 -6.88 -25.62 10.76
C GLU A 14 -8.06 -26.53 10.38
N THR A 15 -8.06 -27.79 10.86
CA THR A 15 -9.16 -28.75 10.59
C THR A 15 -10.52 -28.21 11.07
N LEU A 16 -10.56 -27.53 12.22
CA LEU A 16 -11.79 -26.91 12.73
C LEU A 16 -12.24 -25.73 11.85
N ALA A 17 -11.31 -24.90 11.38
CA ALA A 17 -11.60 -23.75 10.53
C ALA A 17 -12.06 -24.16 9.12
N GLU A 18 -11.43 -25.17 8.54
CA GLU A 18 -11.83 -25.79 7.25
C GLU A 18 -13.24 -26.37 7.36
N ALA A 19 -13.47 -27.25 8.35
CA ALA A 19 -14.78 -27.89 8.56
C ALA A 19 -15.90 -26.86 8.77
N ALA A 20 -15.64 -25.80 9.53
CA ALA A 20 -16.61 -24.73 9.72
C ALA A 20 -16.87 -23.95 8.43
N THR A 21 -15.82 -23.62 7.67
CA THR A 21 -15.94 -22.90 6.40
C THR A 21 -16.79 -23.70 5.40
N GLU A 22 -16.55 -25.01 5.27
CA GLU A 22 -17.38 -25.90 4.45
C GLU A 22 -18.85 -25.88 4.89
N LEU A 23 -19.11 -26.05 6.20
CA LEU A 23 -20.48 -26.04 6.73
C LEU A 23 -21.18 -24.69 6.54
N PHE A 24 -20.45 -23.58 6.68
CA PHE A 24 -20.98 -22.24 6.42
C PHE A 24 -21.39 -22.08 4.95
N LEU A 25 -20.66 -22.68 4.02
CA LEU A 25 -20.99 -22.69 2.59
C LEU A 25 -22.13 -23.67 2.24
N GLU A 26 -22.17 -24.84 2.88
CA GLU A 26 -23.16 -25.90 2.62
C GLU A 26 -24.57 -25.53 3.12
N GLN A 27 -24.69 -25.04 4.35
CA GLN A 27 -25.98 -24.87 5.03
C GLN A 27 -26.16 -23.47 5.65
N GLY A 28 -25.18 -22.58 5.51
CA GLY A 28 -25.21 -21.24 6.08
C GLY A 28 -24.69 -21.17 7.52
N PHE A 29 -24.26 -19.97 7.91
CA PHE A 29 -23.67 -19.72 9.23
C PHE A 29 -24.65 -19.91 10.39
N GLU A 30 -25.91 -19.48 10.24
CA GLU A 30 -26.92 -19.60 11.30
C GLU A 30 -27.30 -21.05 11.60
N ALA A 31 -27.47 -21.87 10.55
CA ALA A 31 -27.83 -23.28 10.70
C ALA A 31 -26.68 -24.16 11.21
N THR A 32 -25.45 -23.64 11.22
CA THR A 32 -24.25 -24.39 11.64
C THR A 32 -24.00 -24.24 13.14
N SER A 33 -24.04 -25.37 13.87
CA SER A 33 -23.71 -25.41 15.29
C SER A 33 -22.25 -25.80 15.56
N ILE A 34 -21.72 -25.46 16.74
CA ILE A 34 -20.40 -25.93 17.21
C ILE A 34 -20.34 -27.47 17.21
N VAL A 35 -21.47 -28.15 17.48
CA VAL A 35 -21.53 -29.61 17.44
C VAL A 35 -21.27 -30.11 16.02
N ASP A 36 -21.94 -29.54 15.02
CA ASP A 36 -21.76 -29.93 13.61
C ASP A 36 -20.31 -29.76 13.17
N ILE A 37 -19.69 -28.61 13.53
CA ILE A 37 -18.28 -28.31 13.24
C ILE A 37 -17.38 -29.36 13.88
N THR A 38 -17.56 -29.65 15.17
CA THR A 38 -16.71 -30.61 15.90
C THR A 38 -16.88 -32.03 15.38
N THR A 39 -18.10 -32.42 15.01
CA THR A 39 -18.40 -33.71 14.40
C THR A 39 -17.74 -33.84 13.04
N ARG A 40 -17.84 -32.82 12.17
CA ARG A 40 -17.18 -32.80 10.85
C ARG A 40 -15.66 -32.85 10.96
N ALA A 41 -15.09 -32.07 11.88
CA ALA A 41 -13.65 -32.03 12.14
C ALA A 41 -13.13 -33.28 12.89
N GLY A 42 -14.00 -34.16 13.39
CA GLY A 42 -13.61 -35.34 14.15
C GLY A 42 -12.91 -35.04 15.48
N VAL A 43 -13.25 -33.90 16.11
CA VAL A 43 -12.67 -33.46 17.39
C VAL A 43 -13.74 -33.28 18.46
N SER A 44 -13.34 -33.17 19.72
CA SER A 44 -14.28 -32.94 20.82
C SER A 44 -14.75 -31.49 20.89
N ARG A 45 -15.92 -31.25 21.50
CA ARG A 45 -16.37 -29.89 21.82
C ARG A 45 -15.42 -29.15 22.76
N SER A 46 -14.75 -29.85 23.67
CA SER A 46 -13.70 -29.24 24.50
C SER A 46 -12.50 -28.79 23.65
N SER A 47 -12.18 -29.51 22.58
CA SER A 47 -11.11 -29.14 21.65
C SER A 47 -11.45 -27.85 20.92
N PHE A 48 -12.71 -27.63 20.54
CA PHE A 48 -13.16 -26.37 19.93
C PHE A 48 -12.86 -25.17 20.82
N PHE A 49 -13.33 -25.21 22.08
CA PHE A 49 -13.18 -24.09 23.03
C PHE A 49 -11.73 -23.85 23.49
N ASN A 50 -10.81 -24.76 23.19
CA ASN A 50 -9.38 -24.51 23.38
C ASN A 50 -8.80 -23.55 22.33
N TYR A 51 -9.48 -23.37 21.19
CA TYR A 51 -9.00 -22.55 20.06
C TYR A 51 -9.91 -21.35 19.77
N PHE A 52 -11.22 -21.52 19.91
CA PHE A 52 -12.22 -20.52 19.53
C PHE A 52 -13.22 -20.33 20.67
N GLY A 53 -13.49 -19.08 21.06
CA GLY A 53 -14.52 -18.75 22.05
C GLY A 53 -15.94 -18.87 21.48
N SER A 54 -16.09 -18.62 20.18
CA SER A 54 -17.36 -18.67 19.44
C SER A 54 -17.18 -19.24 18.03
N LYS A 55 -18.29 -19.50 17.31
CA LYS A 55 -18.24 -19.89 15.89
C LYS A 55 -17.82 -18.75 14.96
N SER A 56 -18.07 -17.50 15.36
CA SER A 56 -17.69 -16.26 14.67
C SER A 56 -16.17 -16.02 14.72
N ASP A 57 -15.48 -16.45 15.79
CA ASP A 57 -14.01 -16.39 15.88
C ASP A 57 -13.32 -17.13 14.72
N ILE A 58 -13.97 -18.16 14.17
CA ILE A 58 -13.43 -18.94 13.07
C ILE A 58 -13.33 -18.13 11.78
N LEU A 59 -14.23 -17.17 11.56
CA LEU A 59 -14.22 -16.30 10.38
C LEU A 59 -12.89 -15.53 10.29
N TRP A 60 -12.24 -15.29 11.43
CA TRP A 60 -10.99 -14.56 11.52
C TRP A 60 -9.74 -15.44 11.45
N ALA A 61 -9.89 -16.77 11.44
CA ALA A 61 -8.80 -17.69 11.71
C ALA A 61 -7.61 -17.54 10.75
N GLY A 62 -7.90 -17.32 9.46
CA GLY A 62 -6.89 -17.08 8.43
C GLY A 62 -6.23 -15.71 8.55
N LEU A 63 -6.97 -14.66 8.94
CA LEU A 63 -6.38 -13.34 9.16
C LEU A 63 -5.47 -13.36 10.39
N ASP A 64 -5.87 -14.06 11.45
CA ASP A 64 -5.07 -14.23 12.66
C ASP A 64 -3.74 -14.94 12.39
N GLU A 65 -3.72 -15.88 11.47
CA GLU A 65 -2.51 -16.55 10.99
C GLU A 65 -1.61 -15.57 10.23
N GLN A 66 -2.16 -14.83 9.27
CA GLN A 66 -1.40 -13.83 8.52
C GLN A 66 -0.86 -12.70 9.40
N ILE A 67 -1.58 -12.30 10.45
CA ILE A 67 -1.07 -11.37 11.46
C ILE A 67 0.10 -11.98 12.24
N GLY A 68 0.07 -13.29 12.52
CA GLY A 68 1.19 -14.01 13.11
C GLY A 68 2.42 -14.00 12.21
N VAL A 69 2.24 -14.30 10.93
CA VAL A 69 3.31 -14.24 9.92
C VAL A 69 3.87 -12.83 9.77
N LEU A 70 3.00 -11.81 9.72
CA LEU A 70 3.40 -10.40 9.71
C LEU A 70 4.28 -10.07 10.92
N GLN A 71 3.86 -10.50 12.12
CA GLN A 71 4.60 -10.28 13.36
C GLN A 71 5.98 -10.94 13.32
N GLU A 72 6.07 -12.20 12.90
CA GLU A 72 7.34 -12.91 12.80
C GLU A 72 8.29 -12.27 11.79
N ARG A 73 7.78 -11.93 10.60
CA ARG A 73 8.56 -11.25 9.54
C ARG A 73 9.11 -9.92 10.02
N LEU A 74 8.25 -9.06 10.58
CA LEU A 74 8.69 -7.74 11.04
C LEU A 74 9.58 -7.83 12.27
N ALA A 75 9.38 -8.80 13.17
CA ALA A 75 10.27 -9.01 14.31
C ALA A 75 11.68 -9.45 13.90
N ALA A 76 11.79 -10.30 12.88
CA ALA A 76 13.07 -10.78 12.34
C ALA A 76 13.75 -9.78 11.39
N ASP A 77 13.05 -8.75 10.96
CA ASP A 77 13.56 -7.76 10.02
C ASP A 77 14.54 -6.77 10.69
N GLU A 78 15.71 -6.63 10.07
CA GLU A 78 16.82 -5.75 10.47
C GLU A 78 17.13 -4.67 9.42
N ASP A 79 16.31 -4.54 8.36
CA ASP A 79 16.53 -3.54 7.30
C ASP A 79 16.57 -2.10 7.86
N THR A 80 17.37 -1.23 7.25
CA THR A 80 17.42 0.18 7.63
C THR A 80 16.15 0.94 7.23
N ASP A 81 15.43 0.47 6.21
CA ASP A 81 14.16 1.07 5.77
C ASP A 81 12.96 0.30 6.33
N ALA A 82 12.58 0.68 7.54
CA ALA A 82 11.44 0.08 8.23
C ALA A 82 10.12 0.25 7.46
N ALA A 83 9.95 1.36 6.74
CA ALA A 83 8.72 1.64 6.00
C ALA A 83 8.56 0.69 4.81
N ARG A 84 9.65 0.44 4.07
CA ARG A 84 9.67 -0.55 2.98
C ARG A 84 9.44 -1.97 3.48
N ALA A 85 10.00 -2.34 4.64
CA ALA A 85 9.77 -3.64 5.25
C ALA A 85 8.29 -3.84 5.64
N VAL A 86 7.66 -2.83 6.24
CA VAL A 86 6.23 -2.84 6.57
C VAL A 86 5.37 -2.98 5.32
N LEU A 87 5.65 -2.19 4.27
CA LEU A 87 4.95 -2.25 2.99
C LEU A 87 5.01 -3.67 2.39
N ALA A 88 6.21 -4.25 2.31
CA ALA A 88 6.41 -5.60 1.78
C ALA A 88 5.67 -6.66 2.60
N ALA A 89 5.74 -6.57 3.93
CA ALA A 89 5.10 -7.53 4.82
C ALA A 89 3.57 -7.45 4.77
N VAL A 90 2.99 -6.25 4.65
CA VAL A 90 1.54 -6.07 4.50
C VAL A 90 1.06 -6.56 3.14
N ARG A 91 1.78 -6.28 2.05
CA ARG A 91 1.43 -6.80 0.71
C ARG A 91 1.39 -8.32 0.70
N ALA A 92 2.30 -8.97 1.42
CA ALA A 92 2.34 -10.43 1.54
C ALA A 92 1.16 -11.05 2.29
N ILE A 93 0.33 -10.26 3.02
CA ILE A 93 -0.93 -10.77 3.60
C ILE A 93 -1.87 -11.24 2.49
N GLY A 94 -1.79 -10.64 1.30
CA GLY A 94 -2.58 -11.06 0.14
C GLY A 94 -2.11 -12.39 -0.47
N ASP A 95 -0.89 -12.84 -0.15
CA ASP A 95 -0.30 -14.05 -0.70
C ASP A 95 -0.70 -15.27 0.14
N GLY A 96 -1.55 -16.15 -0.41
CA GLY A 96 -1.98 -17.38 0.26
C GLY A 96 -3.18 -17.22 1.20
N PHE A 97 -3.81 -16.05 1.25
CA PHE A 97 -5.05 -15.84 1.98
C PHE A 97 -6.24 -16.31 1.13
N ILE A 98 -6.88 -17.42 1.53
CA ILE A 98 -8.12 -17.97 0.93
C ILE A 98 -9.28 -17.67 1.89
N PRO A 99 -10.01 -16.56 1.75
CA PRO A 99 -10.75 -15.99 2.87
C PRO A 99 -12.27 -16.06 2.67
N ASP A 100 -12.72 -17.13 2.02
CA ASP A 100 -14.12 -17.28 1.64
C ASP A 100 -15.05 -17.17 2.86
N SER A 101 -14.62 -17.62 4.04
CA SER A 101 -15.38 -17.49 5.29
C SER A 101 -15.43 -16.06 5.84
N LEU A 102 -14.32 -15.32 5.85
CA LEU A 102 -14.31 -13.92 6.33
C LEU A 102 -15.13 -13.03 5.39
N ALA A 103 -14.96 -13.19 4.09
CA ALA A 103 -15.73 -12.45 3.09
C ALA A 103 -17.23 -12.74 3.21
N LEU A 104 -17.60 -14.02 3.37
CA LEU A 104 -18.99 -14.42 3.60
C LEU A 104 -19.55 -13.77 4.87
N GLY A 105 -18.77 -13.78 5.96
CA GLY A 105 -19.12 -13.15 7.23
C GLY A 105 -19.36 -11.64 7.09
N ILE A 106 -18.48 -10.94 6.38
CA ILE A 106 -18.60 -9.49 6.13
C ILE A 106 -19.84 -9.18 5.29
N VAL A 107 -19.99 -9.81 4.12
CA VAL A 107 -21.08 -9.51 3.18
C VAL A 107 -22.46 -9.90 3.74
N SER A 108 -22.50 -10.93 4.59
CA SER A 108 -23.74 -11.45 5.18
C SER A 108 -23.96 -11.03 6.63
N ALA A 109 -23.14 -10.11 7.16
CA ALA A 109 -23.12 -9.75 8.59
C ALA A 109 -24.51 -9.40 9.15
N THR A 110 -25.30 -8.65 8.37
CA THR A 110 -26.66 -8.26 8.76
C THR A 110 -27.61 -9.45 8.81
N ALA A 111 -27.53 -10.36 7.82
CA ALA A 111 -28.37 -11.55 7.77
C ALA A 111 -28.01 -12.56 8.88
N MET A 112 -26.74 -12.61 9.28
CA MET A 112 -26.24 -13.43 10.39
C MET A 112 -26.43 -12.75 11.77
N GLY A 113 -26.80 -11.47 11.83
CA GLY A 113 -26.93 -10.74 13.10
C GLY A 113 -25.61 -10.56 13.86
N ILE A 114 -24.47 -10.56 13.16
CA ILE A 114 -23.12 -10.49 13.74
C ILE A 114 -22.40 -9.15 13.49
N VAL A 115 -23.13 -8.10 13.10
CA VAL A 115 -22.55 -6.79 12.74
C VAL A 115 -21.68 -6.23 13.87
N ASP A 116 -22.25 -6.10 15.07
CA ASP A 116 -21.53 -5.54 16.23
C ASP A 116 -20.36 -6.42 16.67
N GLU A 117 -20.50 -7.74 16.54
CA GLU A 117 -19.45 -8.70 16.87
C GLU A 117 -18.29 -8.60 15.89
N LEU A 118 -18.56 -8.53 14.58
CA LEU A 118 -17.53 -8.34 13.56
C LEU A 118 -16.81 -7.00 13.73
N GLU A 119 -17.53 -5.92 14.06
CA GLU A 119 -16.90 -4.62 14.30
C GLU A 119 -15.91 -4.69 15.49
N ARG A 120 -16.34 -5.30 16.59
CA ARG A 120 -15.49 -5.50 17.77
C ARG A 120 -14.27 -6.35 17.46
N GLU A 121 -14.46 -7.48 16.77
CA GLU A 121 -13.37 -8.40 16.43
C GLU A 121 -12.40 -7.79 15.40
N ALA A 122 -12.89 -6.98 14.47
CA ALA A 122 -12.08 -6.20 13.54
C ALA A 122 -11.20 -5.18 14.29
N ALA A 123 -11.74 -4.51 15.31
CA ALA A 123 -11.00 -3.54 16.12
C ALA A 123 -9.81 -4.18 16.86
N LEU A 124 -9.99 -5.40 17.39
CA LEU A 124 -8.89 -6.14 18.03
C LEU A 124 -7.74 -6.44 17.05
N ARG A 125 -8.07 -6.84 15.82
CA ARG A 125 -7.09 -7.17 14.78
C ARG A 125 -6.41 -5.93 14.22
N ARG A 126 -7.16 -4.85 14.05
CA ARG A 126 -6.63 -3.51 13.76
C ARG A 126 -5.58 -3.10 14.79
N ALA A 127 -5.88 -3.25 16.08
CA ALA A 127 -4.95 -2.93 17.16
C ALA A 127 -3.72 -3.83 17.18
N ARG A 128 -3.88 -5.14 16.90
CA ARG A 128 -2.75 -6.09 16.79
C ARG A 128 -1.80 -5.71 15.66
N ILE A 129 -2.31 -5.46 14.46
CA ILE A 129 -1.52 -5.01 13.31
C ILE A 129 -0.82 -3.70 13.63
N ALA A 130 -1.57 -2.73 14.18
CA ALA A 130 -1.03 -1.42 14.52
C ALA A 130 0.16 -1.50 15.47
N ARG A 131 0.06 -2.33 16.50
CA ARG A 131 1.15 -2.54 17.46
C ARG A 131 2.39 -3.15 16.80
N VAL A 132 2.22 -4.19 16.00
CA VAL A 132 3.35 -4.86 15.30
C VAL A 132 4.09 -3.89 14.38
N VAL A 133 3.33 -3.08 13.62
CA VAL A 133 3.90 -2.07 12.72
C VAL A 133 4.59 -0.96 13.50
N ALA A 134 3.96 -0.42 14.55
CA ALA A 134 4.55 0.61 15.40
C ALA A 134 5.86 0.15 16.05
N GLU A 135 5.90 -1.08 16.58
CA GLU A 135 7.10 -1.69 17.15
C GLU A 135 8.24 -1.79 16.13
N ARG A 136 7.94 -2.13 14.87
CA ARG A 136 8.94 -2.17 13.80
C ARG A 136 9.46 -0.78 13.43
N LEU A 137 8.57 0.20 13.24
CA LEU A 137 8.94 1.57 12.89
C LEU A 137 9.76 2.24 14.00
N ALA A 138 9.39 2.02 15.27
CA ALA A 138 10.16 2.51 16.41
C ALA A 138 11.57 1.93 16.46
N ARG A 139 11.75 0.63 16.19
CA ARG A 139 13.09 0.02 16.03
C ARG A 139 13.87 0.60 14.85
N GLY A 140 13.17 1.07 13.81
CA GLY A 140 13.75 1.80 12.68
C GLY A 140 14.07 3.27 12.97
N GLY A 141 13.86 3.75 14.21
CA GLY A 141 14.20 5.11 14.63
C GLY A 141 13.07 6.13 14.56
N ALA A 142 11.83 5.72 14.21
CA ALA A 142 10.68 6.62 14.31
C ALA A 142 10.39 6.97 15.78
N ASP A 143 9.98 8.22 16.04
CA ASP A 143 9.49 8.58 17.37
C ASP A 143 8.17 7.87 17.69
N ARG A 144 7.82 7.82 18.98
CA ARG A 144 6.66 7.09 19.46
C ARG A 144 5.35 7.56 18.83
N LEU A 145 5.12 8.87 18.74
CA LEU A 145 3.86 9.39 18.22
C LEU A 145 3.74 9.03 16.74
N HIS A 146 4.81 9.22 15.98
CA HIS A 146 4.87 8.83 14.58
C HIS A 146 4.60 7.33 14.39
N ALA A 147 5.29 6.47 15.15
CA ALA A 147 5.12 5.02 15.08
C ALA A 147 3.69 4.58 15.42
N ASP A 148 3.10 5.15 16.48
CA ASP A 148 1.73 4.83 16.91
C ASP A 148 0.69 5.26 15.85
N VAL A 149 0.85 6.45 15.26
CA VAL A 149 -0.03 6.96 14.19
C VAL A 149 0.09 6.13 12.92
N ALA A 150 1.33 5.83 12.49
CA ALA A 150 1.58 4.99 11.32
C ALA A 150 1.04 3.57 11.53
N GLY A 151 1.25 2.98 12.71
CA GLY A 151 0.68 1.69 13.07
C GLY A 151 -0.84 1.69 12.96
N ALA A 152 -1.51 2.68 13.56
CA ALA A 152 -2.97 2.82 13.46
C ALA A 152 -3.47 2.95 12.01
N ALA A 153 -2.75 3.70 11.18
CA ALA A 153 -3.05 3.85 9.76
C ALA A 153 -2.96 2.50 9.01
N TRP A 154 -1.89 1.72 9.22
CA TRP A 154 -1.74 0.40 8.60
C TRP A 154 -2.77 -0.62 9.08
N GLY A 155 -3.06 -0.64 10.37
CA GLY A 155 -4.14 -1.48 10.90
C GLY A 155 -5.48 -1.14 10.24
N GLY A 156 -5.78 0.16 10.08
CA GLY A 156 -6.99 0.62 9.38
C GLY A 156 -6.99 0.21 7.91
N ALA A 157 -5.87 0.40 7.22
CA ALA A 157 -5.68 0.09 5.80
C ALA A 157 -5.94 -1.39 5.48
N VAL A 158 -5.37 -2.31 6.26
CA VAL A 158 -5.57 -3.76 6.04
C VAL A 158 -7.03 -4.16 6.21
N LEU A 159 -7.70 -3.71 7.28
CA LEU A 159 -9.10 -4.06 7.51
C LEU A 159 -10.04 -3.42 6.48
N ALA A 160 -9.76 -2.19 6.05
CA ALA A 160 -10.52 -1.52 4.99
C ALA A 160 -10.34 -2.21 3.63
N ALA A 161 -9.13 -2.70 3.33
CA ALA A 161 -8.85 -3.46 2.11
C ALA A 161 -9.64 -4.78 2.08
N ILE A 162 -9.69 -5.51 3.20
CA ILE A 162 -10.46 -6.76 3.34
C ILE A 162 -11.96 -6.49 3.17
N ASP A 163 -12.49 -5.45 3.81
CA ASP A 163 -13.90 -5.07 3.70
C ASP A 163 -14.29 -4.71 2.26
N ALA A 164 -13.49 -3.87 1.59
CA ALA A 164 -13.71 -3.48 0.21
C ALA A 164 -13.65 -4.68 -0.75
N TRP A 165 -12.65 -5.55 -0.56
CA TRP A 165 -12.49 -6.78 -1.34
C TRP A 165 -13.68 -7.74 -1.16
N ALA A 166 -14.17 -7.91 0.06
CA ALA A 166 -15.32 -8.76 0.34
C ALA A 166 -16.56 -8.28 -0.43
N HIS A 167 -16.83 -6.96 -0.43
CA HIS A 167 -17.96 -6.36 -1.14
C HIS A 167 -17.82 -6.35 -2.67
N ASP A 168 -16.60 -6.30 -3.22
CA ASP A 168 -16.36 -6.34 -4.68
C ASP A 168 -16.51 -7.76 -5.28
N GLY A 169 -16.46 -8.77 -4.41
CA GLY A 169 -16.66 -10.17 -4.75
C GLY A 169 -15.35 -10.95 -4.60
N ALA A 170 -15.13 -11.44 -3.38
CA ALA A 170 -13.97 -12.20 -2.96
C ALA A 170 -13.52 -13.33 -3.91
N GLY A 171 -14.46 -14.07 -4.49
CA GLY A 171 -14.15 -15.16 -5.44
C GLY A 171 -13.82 -14.72 -6.87
N ARG A 172 -13.97 -13.43 -7.20
CA ARG A 172 -13.70 -12.88 -8.54
C ARG A 172 -12.53 -11.91 -8.57
N THR A 173 -12.13 -11.37 -7.42
CA THR A 173 -11.13 -10.32 -7.31
C THR A 173 -10.06 -10.70 -6.31
N SER A 174 -8.84 -10.20 -6.52
CA SER A 174 -7.70 -10.48 -5.65
C SER A 174 -7.64 -9.47 -4.50
N LEU A 175 -7.51 -9.96 -3.27
CA LEU A 175 -7.26 -9.11 -2.10
C LEU A 175 -5.95 -8.30 -2.27
N ALA A 176 -4.94 -8.86 -2.94
CA ALA A 176 -3.65 -8.20 -3.14
C ALA A 176 -3.82 -6.83 -3.83
N ARG A 177 -4.80 -6.69 -4.74
CA ARG A 177 -5.15 -5.41 -5.37
C ARG A 177 -5.61 -4.38 -4.33
N PHE A 178 -6.51 -4.75 -3.43
CA PHE A 178 -7.05 -3.86 -2.42
C PHE A 178 -6.01 -3.51 -1.36
N LEU A 179 -5.16 -4.48 -0.98
CA LEU A 179 -4.03 -4.24 -0.09
C LEU A 179 -3.03 -3.26 -0.72
N ALA A 180 -2.75 -3.35 -2.02
CA ALA A 180 -1.89 -2.39 -2.71
C ALA A 180 -2.47 -0.96 -2.64
N LEU A 181 -3.75 -0.79 -2.96
CA LEU A 181 -4.42 0.51 -2.88
C LEU A 181 -4.43 1.10 -1.46
N ALA A 182 -4.72 0.26 -0.46
CA ALA A 182 -4.73 0.70 0.94
C ALA A 182 -3.31 0.99 1.46
N ALA A 183 -2.31 0.24 1.00
CA ALA A 183 -0.92 0.48 1.30
C ALA A 183 -0.43 1.83 0.75
N ASP A 184 -0.81 2.18 -0.47
CA ASP A 184 -0.45 3.48 -1.06
C ASP A 184 -1.04 4.65 -0.26
N ALA A 185 -2.22 4.47 0.33
CA ALA A 185 -2.82 5.45 1.24
C ALA A 185 -2.13 5.54 2.61
N ALA A 186 -1.59 4.43 3.14
CA ALA A 186 -0.96 4.37 4.45
C ALA A 186 0.56 4.70 4.43
N ALA A 187 1.25 4.42 3.32
CA ALA A 187 2.69 4.59 3.18
C ALA A 187 3.23 6.01 3.48
N PRO A 188 2.54 7.11 3.14
CA PRO A 188 2.99 8.46 3.48
C PRO A 188 3.13 8.69 4.99
N VAL A 189 2.29 8.03 5.78
CA VAL A 189 2.24 8.18 7.24
C VAL A 189 3.41 7.44 7.92
N SER A 190 4.03 6.48 7.24
CA SER A 190 5.14 5.67 7.76
C SER A 190 6.53 6.17 7.36
N SER A 191 6.56 7.11 6.41
CA SER A 191 7.81 7.77 6.05
C SER A 191 8.15 8.74 7.17
N PRO A 192 9.35 8.68 7.76
CA PRO A 192 9.74 9.64 8.79
C PRO A 192 9.52 11.05 8.24
N VAL A 193 8.80 11.88 9.01
CA VAL A 193 8.77 13.32 8.73
C VAL A 193 10.22 13.77 8.85
N PRO A 194 10.83 14.36 7.80
CA PRO A 194 12.22 14.80 7.88
C PRO A 194 12.38 15.70 9.10
N VAL A 195 13.17 15.28 10.08
CA VAL A 195 13.51 16.09 11.26
C VAL A 195 14.58 17.09 10.82
N GLY A 196 14.15 18.12 10.10
CA GLY A 196 14.95 19.22 9.63
C GLY A 196 14.13 20.52 9.66
N GLU A 197 14.80 21.67 9.65
CA GLU A 197 14.12 22.97 9.69
C GLU A 197 13.24 23.24 8.45
N VAL A 198 13.47 22.51 7.37
CA VAL A 198 12.76 22.66 6.10
C VAL A 198 11.54 21.75 6.06
N ALA A 199 10.36 22.34 6.26
CA ALA A 199 9.08 21.63 6.26
C ALA A 199 8.49 21.38 4.85
N GLN A 200 8.90 22.14 3.83
CA GLN A 200 8.38 22.03 2.46
C GLN A 200 9.42 22.51 1.43
N LEU A 201 9.52 21.80 0.30
CA LEU A 201 10.20 22.25 -0.91
C LEU A 201 9.17 22.77 -1.92
N ARG A 202 9.33 24.00 -2.39
CA ARG A 202 8.51 24.59 -3.47
C ARG A 202 9.41 24.94 -4.65
N VAL A 203 9.05 24.46 -5.84
CA VAL A 203 9.68 24.88 -7.11
C VAL A 203 8.76 25.92 -7.75
N VAL A 204 9.23 27.17 -7.84
CA VAL A 204 8.46 28.27 -8.43
C VAL A 204 8.94 28.51 -9.84
N VAL A 205 7.98 28.56 -10.77
CA VAL A 205 8.23 28.62 -12.21
C VAL A 205 7.56 29.88 -12.73
N GLN A 206 8.34 30.74 -13.37
CA GLN A 206 7.78 31.88 -14.08
C GLN A 206 7.27 31.43 -15.45
N ALA A 207 5.98 31.63 -15.72
CA ALA A 207 5.37 31.31 -17.00
C ALA A 207 4.67 32.53 -17.59
N ALA A 208 5.06 32.93 -18.81
CA ALA A 208 4.39 34.01 -19.54
C ALA A 208 2.96 33.61 -19.96
N ALA A 209 2.75 32.33 -20.29
CA ALA A 209 1.45 31.75 -20.66
C ALA A 209 0.81 31.02 -19.47
N PHE A 210 0.52 31.75 -18.39
CA PHE A 210 0.09 31.19 -17.10
C PHE A 210 -1.01 30.13 -17.19
N GLU A 211 -2.13 30.43 -17.86
CA GLU A 211 -3.28 29.51 -17.96
C GLU A 211 -2.95 28.20 -18.68
N GLN A 212 -2.18 28.29 -19.78
CA GLN A 212 -1.78 27.12 -20.54
C GLN A 212 -0.79 26.25 -19.75
N THR A 213 0.18 26.88 -19.08
CA THR A 213 1.11 26.18 -18.20
C THR A 213 0.38 25.52 -17.04
N LEU A 214 -0.56 26.22 -16.39
CA LEU A 214 -1.36 25.67 -15.30
C LEU A 214 -2.20 24.47 -15.77
N ALA A 215 -2.91 24.59 -16.90
CA ALA A 215 -3.70 23.49 -17.45
C ALA A 215 -2.83 22.27 -17.79
N PHE A 216 -1.63 22.48 -18.34
CA PHE A 216 -0.71 21.39 -18.61
C PHE A 216 -0.33 20.63 -17.32
N TYR A 217 0.14 21.32 -16.29
CA TYR A 217 0.57 20.62 -15.06
C TYR A 217 -0.61 20.08 -14.25
N ARG A 218 -1.74 20.79 -14.21
CA ARG A 218 -2.93 20.35 -13.45
C ARG A 218 -3.65 19.20 -14.14
N ASP A 219 -3.93 19.35 -15.44
CA ASP A 219 -4.87 18.48 -16.15
C ASP A 219 -4.16 17.41 -16.98
N VAL A 220 -2.97 17.69 -17.53
CA VAL A 220 -2.21 16.73 -18.36
C VAL A 220 -1.26 15.90 -17.51
N VAL A 221 -0.39 16.54 -16.72
CA VAL A 221 0.50 15.85 -15.76
C VAL A 221 -0.33 15.24 -14.62
N GLY A 222 -1.43 15.90 -14.24
CA GLY A 222 -2.36 15.42 -13.22
C GLY A 222 -2.00 15.86 -11.80
N MET A 223 -1.27 16.98 -11.65
CA MET A 223 -0.90 17.51 -10.34
C MET A 223 -2.10 18.23 -9.70
N PRO A 224 -2.63 17.78 -8.56
CA PRO A 224 -3.75 18.47 -7.91
C PRO A 224 -3.37 19.89 -7.50
N GLN A 225 -4.26 20.84 -7.74
CA GLN A 225 -4.09 22.21 -7.24
C GLN A 225 -4.35 22.24 -5.73
N ALA A 226 -3.36 22.70 -4.96
CA ALA A 226 -3.46 22.83 -3.51
C ALA A 226 -4.00 24.21 -3.12
N GLU A 227 -3.39 25.28 -3.64
CA GLU A 227 -3.72 26.67 -3.31
C GLU A 227 -3.58 27.56 -4.57
N ALA A 228 -4.29 28.69 -4.61
CA ALA A 228 -4.12 29.71 -5.65
C ALA A 228 -4.33 31.11 -5.08
N TYR A 229 -3.52 32.06 -5.55
CA TYR A 229 -3.53 33.44 -5.07
C TYR A 229 -3.49 34.41 -6.26
N GLU A 230 -4.20 35.52 -6.12
CA GLU A 230 -4.24 36.63 -7.09
C GLU A 230 -4.00 37.96 -6.37
N ALA A 231 -3.29 38.87 -7.02
CA ALA A 231 -3.01 40.21 -6.51
C ALA A 231 -3.12 41.28 -7.62
N ASP A 232 -3.03 42.55 -7.21
CA ASP A 232 -3.16 43.70 -8.11
C ASP A 232 -2.20 43.64 -9.31
N GLY A 233 -2.62 44.24 -10.43
CA GLY A 233 -1.82 44.29 -11.65
C GLY A 233 -1.77 42.98 -12.44
N GLY A 234 -2.67 42.02 -12.16
CA GLY A 234 -2.75 40.75 -12.88
C GLY A 234 -1.73 39.70 -12.41
N ALA A 235 -1.14 39.88 -11.23
CA ALA A 235 -0.23 38.91 -10.62
C ALA A 235 -1.00 37.68 -10.13
N ARG A 236 -0.55 36.49 -10.52
CA ARG A 236 -1.21 35.22 -10.18
C ARG A 236 -0.17 34.14 -9.88
N VAL A 237 -0.48 33.28 -8.92
CA VAL A 237 0.31 32.07 -8.61
C VAL A 237 -0.64 30.93 -8.25
N ALA A 238 -0.36 29.74 -8.77
CA ALA A 238 -1.02 28.50 -8.38
C ALA A 238 0.04 27.55 -7.79
N ILE A 239 -0.33 26.85 -6.73
CA ILE A 239 0.51 25.88 -6.04
C ILE A 239 -0.07 24.50 -6.32
N LEU A 240 0.73 23.65 -6.96
CA LEU A 240 0.37 22.28 -7.30
C LEU A 240 1.08 21.31 -6.35
N ALA A 241 0.40 20.24 -5.95
CA ALA A 241 1.01 19.17 -5.17
C ALA A 241 1.96 18.34 -6.06
N ALA A 242 3.18 18.09 -5.56
CA ALA A 242 4.23 17.35 -6.26
C ALA A 242 4.59 16.03 -5.55
N GLY A 243 3.59 15.32 -5.02
CA GLY A 243 3.81 14.07 -4.27
C GLY A 243 4.83 14.25 -3.14
N ARG A 244 5.79 13.31 -3.03
CA ARG A 244 6.96 13.43 -2.17
C ARG A 244 8.06 14.20 -2.90
N ALA A 245 8.31 15.44 -2.51
CA ALA A 245 9.35 16.26 -3.11
C ALA A 245 10.74 15.91 -2.52
N THR A 246 11.69 15.59 -3.38
CA THR A 246 13.10 15.35 -3.02
C THR A 246 14.00 16.35 -3.74
N LEU A 247 15.11 16.73 -3.12
CA LEU A 247 16.17 17.53 -3.75
C LEU A 247 17.35 16.60 -4.07
N GLU A 248 17.53 16.30 -5.35
CA GLU A 248 18.66 15.51 -5.83
C GLU A 248 19.82 16.44 -6.23
N ILE A 249 21.01 16.21 -5.69
CA ILE A 249 22.22 16.98 -6.02
C ILE A 249 23.23 16.05 -6.69
N ALA A 250 23.44 16.24 -7.99
CA ALA A 250 24.42 15.51 -8.77
C ALA A 250 25.64 16.39 -9.07
N ASN A 251 26.84 15.82 -8.99
CA ASN A 251 28.05 16.48 -9.46
C ASN A 251 28.15 16.37 -11.00
N PRO A 252 29.02 17.17 -11.67
CA PRO A 252 29.12 17.13 -13.14
C PRO A 252 29.41 15.74 -13.71
N ALA A 253 30.28 14.96 -13.07
CA ALA A 253 30.59 13.59 -13.54
C ALA A 253 29.36 12.66 -13.50
N GLN A 254 28.50 12.83 -12.48
CA GLN A 254 27.24 12.09 -12.34
C GLN A 254 26.21 12.57 -13.38
N VAL A 255 26.12 13.87 -13.65
CA VAL A 255 25.25 14.41 -14.70
C VAL A 255 25.68 13.89 -16.08
N ASP A 256 26.97 13.95 -16.40
CA ASP A 256 27.51 13.42 -17.66
C ASP A 256 27.25 11.92 -17.80
N PHE A 257 27.29 11.18 -16.69
CA PHE A 257 26.94 9.76 -16.66
C PHE A 257 25.45 9.55 -16.95
N ILE A 258 24.57 10.30 -16.28
CA ILE A 258 23.12 10.25 -16.48
C ILE A 258 22.78 10.58 -17.92
N ASP A 259 23.34 11.65 -18.50
CA ASP A 259 23.05 12.05 -19.88
C ASP A 259 23.51 10.98 -20.89
N ARG A 260 24.67 10.37 -20.71
CA ARG A 260 25.09 9.23 -21.56
C ARG A 260 24.14 8.04 -21.48
N VAL A 261 23.54 7.80 -20.32
CA VAL A 261 22.64 6.66 -20.10
C VAL A 261 21.23 6.95 -20.58
N GLU A 262 20.71 8.15 -20.31
CA GLU A 262 19.31 8.51 -20.55
C GLU A 262 19.09 9.12 -21.94
N THR A 263 20.11 9.73 -22.54
CA THR A 263 19.99 10.48 -23.80
C THR A 263 21.11 10.20 -24.79
N ASP A 264 21.93 9.17 -24.55
CA ASP A 264 23.14 8.87 -25.32
C ASP A 264 24.18 10.02 -25.34
N GLY A 265 23.98 11.04 -24.48
CA GLY A 265 24.78 12.26 -24.43
C GLY A 265 24.31 13.37 -25.38
N ASP A 266 23.27 13.14 -26.19
CA ASP A 266 22.83 14.06 -27.24
C ASP A 266 21.83 15.12 -26.74
N ALA A 267 21.28 14.93 -25.53
CA ALA A 267 20.43 15.92 -24.86
C ALA A 267 20.95 16.18 -23.42
N PRO A 268 21.70 17.27 -23.21
CA PRO A 268 22.30 17.57 -21.91
C PRO A 268 21.25 17.97 -20.86
N SER A 269 21.51 17.63 -19.60
CA SER A 269 20.66 18.03 -18.47
C SER A 269 20.75 19.53 -18.18
N ASP A 270 19.60 20.16 -17.89
CA ASP A 270 19.53 21.52 -17.37
C ASP A 270 20.07 21.60 -15.92
N ARG A 271 20.50 22.80 -15.50
CA ARG A 271 20.99 23.04 -14.11
C ARG A 271 19.94 22.75 -13.04
N ILE A 272 18.66 22.91 -13.34
CA ILE A 272 17.54 22.58 -12.46
C ILE A 272 16.53 21.82 -13.31
N ARG A 273 16.20 20.61 -12.88
CA ARG A 273 15.27 19.70 -13.56
C ARG A 273 14.22 19.19 -12.58
N ILE A 274 13.02 18.89 -13.09
CA ILE A 274 11.95 18.28 -12.30
C ILE A 274 11.82 16.82 -12.72
N ALA A 275 12.03 15.90 -11.77
CA ALA A 275 11.81 14.48 -11.97
C ALA A 275 10.44 14.07 -11.41
N LEU A 276 9.66 13.33 -12.20
CA LEU A 276 8.32 12.86 -11.85
C LEU A 276 8.25 11.34 -12.00
N GLU A 277 7.92 10.66 -10.91
CA GLU A 277 7.64 9.22 -10.95
C GLU A 277 6.24 8.97 -11.52
N VAL A 278 6.11 8.00 -12.43
CA VAL A 278 4.84 7.62 -13.06
C VAL A 278 4.68 6.10 -13.11
N ALA A 279 3.42 5.63 -13.08
CA ALA A 279 3.13 4.19 -13.08
C ALA A 279 3.47 3.48 -14.41
N ASP A 280 3.39 4.22 -15.53
CA ASP A 280 3.72 3.74 -16.88
C ASP A 280 4.37 4.89 -17.66
N THR A 281 5.66 4.78 -17.92
CA THR A 281 6.42 5.84 -18.60
C THR A 281 5.98 6.04 -20.05
N ASP A 282 5.68 4.97 -20.79
CA ASP A 282 5.35 5.07 -22.23
C ASP A 282 3.97 5.73 -22.42
N ALA A 283 2.99 5.33 -21.60
CA ALA A 283 1.67 5.95 -21.60
C ALA A 283 1.73 7.41 -21.12
N ALA A 284 2.58 7.71 -20.13
CA ALA A 284 2.77 9.07 -19.65
C ALA A 284 3.40 9.98 -20.72
N VAL A 285 4.45 9.51 -21.42
CA VAL A 285 5.08 10.24 -22.54
C VAL A 285 4.05 10.56 -23.62
N ALA A 286 3.29 9.57 -24.08
CA ALA A 286 2.30 9.77 -25.15
C ALA A 286 1.23 10.81 -24.76
N ARG A 287 0.78 10.79 -23.50
CA ARG A 287 -0.18 11.76 -22.98
C ARG A 287 0.41 13.17 -22.87
N LEU A 288 1.67 13.29 -22.43
CA LEU A 288 2.34 14.58 -22.26
C LEU A 288 2.69 15.22 -23.61
N ASP A 289 3.14 14.43 -24.59
CA ASP A 289 3.37 14.86 -25.97
C ASP A 289 2.07 15.38 -26.62
N ALA A 290 0.98 14.61 -26.51
CA ALA A 290 -0.34 15.06 -26.96
C ALA A 290 -0.84 16.33 -26.24
N GLY A 291 -0.37 16.55 -25.01
CA GLY A 291 -0.66 17.74 -24.20
C GLY A 291 0.24 18.95 -24.50
N GLY A 292 1.19 18.83 -25.45
CA GLY A 292 2.04 19.93 -25.90
C GLY A 292 3.43 19.99 -25.26
N ALA A 293 3.91 18.90 -24.64
CA ALA A 293 5.32 18.77 -24.28
C ALA A 293 6.16 18.35 -25.50
N GLU A 294 7.41 18.81 -25.58
CA GLU A 294 8.36 18.35 -26.59
C GLU A 294 9.15 17.14 -26.06
N VAL A 295 9.15 16.02 -26.77
CA VAL A 295 9.93 14.83 -26.37
C VAL A 295 11.39 15.02 -26.76
N GLU A 296 12.25 15.25 -25.77
CA GLU A 296 13.70 15.39 -25.97
C GLU A 296 14.41 14.03 -26.01
N ALA A 297 13.90 13.03 -25.28
CA ALA A 297 14.40 11.65 -25.34
C ALA A 297 13.29 10.61 -25.05
N SER A 298 13.19 9.59 -25.90
CA SER A 298 12.23 8.48 -25.75
C SER A 298 12.54 7.59 -24.56
N ALA A 299 11.49 6.95 -24.04
CA ALA A 299 11.55 6.07 -22.86
C ALA A 299 12.52 4.88 -23.04
N ARG A 300 13.37 4.64 -22.04
CA ARG A 300 14.37 3.56 -22.03
C ARG A 300 14.66 3.04 -20.63
N VAL A 301 15.14 1.80 -20.53
CA VAL A 301 15.51 1.19 -19.24
C VAL A 301 16.92 1.62 -18.84
N THR A 302 17.07 2.09 -17.60
CA THR A 302 18.33 2.54 -17.01
C THR A 302 19.02 1.41 -16.23
N PRO A 303 20.34 1.53 -15.93
CA PRO A 303 21.09 0.57 -15.11
C PRO A 303 20.58 0.39 -13.68
N TRP A 304 19.73 1.30 -13.18
CA TRP A 304 19.11 1.24 -11.85
C TRP A 304 17.74 0.54 -11.87
N ASN A 305 17.43 -0.16 -12.96
CA ASN A 305 16.17 -0.84 -13.20
C ASN A 305 14.93 0.07 -13.14
N SER A 306 15.04 1.25 -13.73
CA SER A 306 13.92 2.15 -13.95
C SER A 306 13.75 2.48 -15.43
N ARG A 307 12.53 2.74 -15.89
CA ARG A 307 12.23 3.18 -17.26
C ARG A 307 12.06 4.69 -17.30
N ASN A 308 13.00 5.40 -17.92
CA ASN A 308 13.07 6.87 -17.90
C ASN A 308 12.84 7.49 -19.28
N ALA A 309 12.22 8.67 -19.33
CA ALA A 309 12.06 9.50 -20.53
C ALA A 309 12.31 10.98 -20.23
N ARG A 310 12.66 11.78 -21.24
CA ARG A 310 12.93 13.22 -21.08
C ARG A 310 12.07 14.07 -22.01
N LEU A 311 11.47 15.12 -21.44
CA LEU A 311 10.59 16.04 -22.16
C LEU A 311 10.86 17.48 -21.73
N ARG A 312 10.46 18.43 -22.57
CA ARG A 312 10.36 19.84 -22.20
C ARG A 312 8.90 20.25 -22.13
N GLY A 313 8.48 20.69 -20.95
CA GLY A 313 7.13 21.20 -20.70
C GLY A 313 7.00 22.71 -21.01
N PRO A 314 5.76 23.23 -21.05
CA PRO A 314 5.50 24.66 -21.18
C PRO A 314 6.21 25.50 -20.10
N GLY A 315 6.67 26.70 -20.45
CA GLY A 315 7.48 27.53 -19.55
C GLY A 315 8.98 27.17 -19.56
N GLY A 316 9.41 26.25 -20.43
CA GLY A 316 10.81 25.93 -20.67
C GLY A 316 11.42 24.93 -19.68
N LEU A 317 10.61 24.30 -18.84
CA LEU A 317 11.07 23.34 -17.84
C LEU A 317 11.40 21.99 -18.47
N GLN A 318 12.61 21.50 -18.20
CA GLN A 318 12.97 20.13 -18.52
C GLN A 318 12.42 19.18 -17.46
N LEU A 319 11.72 18.16 -17.92
CA LEU A 319 11.04 17.12 -17.15
C LEU A 319 11.72 15.78 -17.40
N THR A 320 11.93 15.01 -16.34
CA THR A 320 12.35 13.60 -16.42
C THR A 320 11.22 12.73 -15.86
N LEU A 321 10.66 11.84 -16.67
CA LEU A 321 9.70 10.83 -16.20
C LEU A 321 10.46 9.56 -15.87
N PHE A 322 10.10 8.88 -14.78
CA PHE A 322 10.66 7.58 -14.45
C PHE A 322 9.64 6.61 -13.84
N GLN A 323 9.85 5.31 -14.05
CA GLN A 323 9.07 4.21 -13.47
C GLN A 323 10.05 3.18 -12.88
N GLU A 324 9.95 2.84 -11.60
CA GLU A 324 10.73 1.74 -11.03
C GLU A 324 10.18 0.37 -11.51
N LEU A 325 11.06 -0.54 -11.94
CA LEU A 325 10.67 -1.85 -12.50
C LEU A 325 10.73 -3.01 -11.49
N GLY A 326 10.90 -2.70 -10.19
CA GLY A 326 11.04 -3.70 -9.10
C GLY A 326 12.44 -4.33 -9.03
N PRO A 327 12.71 -5.26 -8.09
CA PRO A 327 13.96 -6.02 -8.09
C PRO A 327 13.95 -7.10 -9.19
N ALA A 328 15.10 -7.27 -9.87
CA ALA A 328 15.32 -8.32 -10.86
C ALA A 328 15.41 -9.72 -10.23
#